data_AF-A0A7J2U4U2-F1
#
_entry.id   AF-A0A7J2U4U2-F1
#
_cell.length_a   1.000
_cell.length_b   1.000
_cell.length_c   1.000
_cell.angle_alpha   90.00
_cell.angle_beta   90.00
_cell.angle_gamma   90.00
#
_symmetry.space_group_name_H-M   'P 1'
#
loop_
_entity.id
_entity.type
_entity.pdbx_description
1 polymer ?
#
loop_
_entity_poly.entity_id
_entity_poly.type
_entity_poly.pdbx_seq_one_letter_code
_entity_poly.pdbx_strand_id
1 'polypeptide(L)' 'MVYEVVKHLFKLLFVLGSKVLEDAYTGARYLPKSYDRVDAEKALNVVEELFRVVEAVESSVFT' A
#
# COMPACT_ATOMS: atom_id res chain seq x y z
N MET A 1 8.60 7.28 -19.87
CA MET A 1 8.42 7.85 -18.51
C MET A 1 7.02 7.61 -17.97
N VAL A 2 5.97 8.19 -18.54
CA VAL A 2 4.57 8.02 -18.08
C VAL A 2 4.13 6.54 -18.02
N TYR A 3 4.55 5.72 -18.98
CA TYR A 3 4.19 4.30 -19.04
C TYR A 3 4.75 3.47 -17.87
N GLU A 4 5.95 3.79 -17.38
CA GLU A 4 6.57 3.08 -16.25
C GLU A 4 5.94 3.51 -14.91
N VAL A 5 5.56 4.78 -14.79
CA VAL A 5 4.80 5.31 -13.65
C VAL A 5 3.44 4.63 -13.54
N VAL A 6 2.68 4.57 -14.65
CA VAL A 6 1.38 3.91 -14.69
C VAL A 6 1.51 2.43 -14.33
N LYS A 7 2.55 1.74 -14.82
CA LYS A 7 2.82 0.34 -14.51
C LYS A 7 3.16 0.10 -13.03
N HIS A 8 3.94 0.98 -12.40
CA HIS A 8 4.23 0.92 -10.96
C HIS A 8 2.98 1.19 -10.13
N LEU A 9 2.19 2.20 -10.49
CA LEU A 9 0.92 2.52 -9.85
C LEU A 9 -0.07 1.33 -9.93
N PHE A 10 -0.18 0.71 -11.11
CA PHE A 10 -1.08 -0.41 -11.35
C PHE A 10 -0.65 -1.65 -10.53
N LYS A 11 0.64 -1.93 -10.46
CA LYS A 11 1.18 -3.04 -9.66
C LYS A 11 0.87 -2.83 -8.16
N LEU A 12 0.93 -1.59 -7.69
CA LEU A 12 0.70 -1.22 -6.31
C LEU A 12 -0.79 -1.26 -5.91
N LEU A 13 -1.65 -0.64 -6.73
CA LEU A 13 -3.10 -0.57 -6.54
C LEU A 13 -3.77 -1.94 -6.68
N PHE A 14 -3.27 -2.78 -7.59
CA PHE A 14 -3.95 -4.00 -7.99
C PHE A 14 -3.40 -5.27 -7.32
N VAL A 15 -2.12 -5.32 -6.91
CA VAL A 15 -1.48 -6.60 -6.55
C VAL A 15 -1.19 -6.78 -5.05
N LEU A 16 -0.81 -5.74 -4.30
CA LEU A 16 -0.12 -5.97 -3.01
C LEU A 16 -0.66 -5.20 -1.79
N GLY A 17 -1.04 -3.93 -1.93
CA GLY A 17 -1.21 -3.08 -0.75
C GLY A 17 -2.64 -2.93 -0.22
N SER A 18 -3.60 -2.77 -1.14
CA SER A 18 -4.95 -2.30 -0.82
C SER A 18 -5.69 -3.26 0.10
N LYS A 19 -5.57 -4.58 -0.14
CA LYS A 19 -6.33 -5.59 0.61
C LYS A 19 -5.86 -5.77 2.05
N VAL A 20 -4.55 -5.72 2.30
CA VAL A 20 -4.02 -5.82 3.68
C VAL A 20 -4.46 -4.61 4.51
N LEU A 21 -4.41 -3.41 3.93
CA LEU A 21 -4.83 -2.18 4.60
C LEU A 21 -6.36 -2.10 4.74
N GLU A 22 -7.12 -2.56 3.76
CA GLU A 22 -8.57 -2.64 3.80
C GLU A 22 -9.06 -3.65 4.83
N ASP A 23 -8.42 -4.83 4.89
CA ASP A 23 -8.70 -5.87 5.88
C ASP A 23 -8.37 -5.35 7.28
N ALA A 24 -7.26 -4.63 7.45
CA ALA A 24 -6.90 -3.99 8.72
C ALA A 24 -7.95 -2.94 9.13
N TYR A 25 -8.35 -2.05 8.21
CA TYR A 25 -9.34 -1.02 8.47
C TYR A 25 -10.71 -1.59 8.84
N THR A 26 -11.17 -2.57 8.08
CA THR A 26 -12.49 -3.19 8.23
C THR A 26 -12.50 -4.12 9.44
N GLY A 27 -11.49 -4.98 9.56
CA GLY A 27 -11.41 -5.95 10.63
C GLY A 27 -11.13 -5.33 12.00
N ALA A 28 -10.40 -4.22 12.09
CA ALA A 28 -10.18 -3.54 13.38
C ALA A 28 -11.45 -2.88 13.94
N ARG A 29 -12.44 -2.60 13.10
CA ARG A 29 -13.66 -1.87 13.49
C ARG A 29 -14.91 -2.75 13.56
N TYR A 30 -14.99 -3.76 12.69
CA TYR A 30 -16.24 -4.47 12.44
C TYR A 30 -16.15 -5.98 12.66
N LEU A 31 -14.95 -6.53 12.86
CA LEU A 31 -14.77 -7.96 13.11
C LEU A 31 -14.07 -8.18 14.46
N PRO A 32 -14.45 -9.19 15.25
CA PRO A 32 -13.71 -9.60 16.43
C PRO A 32 -12.45 -10.35 15.97
N LYS A 33 -11.51 -9.63 15.36
CA LYS A 33 -10.25 -10.17 14.86
C LYS A 33 -9.14 -9.60 15.73
N SER A 34 -8.40 -10.50 16.38
CA SER A 34 -7.17 -10.14 17.08
C SER A 34 -6.05 -10.01 16.06
N TYR A 35 -5.42 -8.85 16.00
CA TYR A 35 -4.23 -8.62 15.18
C TYR A 35 -2.99 -8.96 15.99
N ASP A 36 -2.09 -9.72 15.40
CA ASP A 36 -0.79 -9.98 15.99
C ASP A 36 0.28 -9.00 15.48
N ARG A 37 1.48 -9.12 16.04
CA ARG A 37 2.63 -8.29 15.64
C ARG A 37 2.96 -8.46 14.15
N VAL A 38 2.81 -9.67 13.61
CA VAL A 38 3.18 -9.99 12.23
C VAL A 38 2.21 -9.31 11.25
N ASP A 39 0.93 -9.24 11.60
CA ASP A 39 -0.08 -8.50 10.83
C ASP A 39 0.24 -6.99 10.78
N ALA A 40 0.65 -6.42 11.92
CA ALA A 40 1.04 -5.02 11.98
C ALA A 40 2.31 -4.74 11.15
N GLU A 41 3.33 -5.59 11.25
CA GLU A 41 4.56 -5.46 10.46
C GLU A 41 4.29 -5.56 8.95
N LYS A 42 3.39 -6.46 8.52
CA LYS A 42 2.97 -6.54 7.11
C LYS A 42 2.31 -5.26 6.63
N ALA A 43 1.40 -4.69 7.42
CA ALA A 43 0.73 -3.44 7.06
C ALA A 43 1.71 -2.27 6.96
N LEU A 44 2.68 -2.19 7.87
CA LEU A 44 3.73 -1.16 7.84
C LEU A 44 4.61 -1.28 6.59
N ASN A 45 5.07 -2.49 6.25
CA ASN A 45 5.89 -2.71 5.06
C ASN A 45 5.15 -2.27 3.78
N VAL A 46 3.86 -2.59 3.68
CA VAL A 46 3.01 -2.17 2.57
C VAL A 46 2.94 -0.63 2.47
N VAL A 47 2.76 0.06 3.60
CA VAL A 47 2.71 1.54 3.65
C VAL A 47 4.04 2.17 3.24
N GLU A 48 5.16 1.62 3.69
CA GLU A 48 6.49 2.11 3.29
C GLU A 48 6.72 1.97 1.77
N GLU A 49 6.34 0.83 1.18
CA GLU A 49 6.42 0.64 -0.27
C GLU A 49 5.51 1.62 -1.02
N LEU A 50 4.32 1.91 -0.47
CA LEU A 50 3.41 2.92 -1.00
C LEU A 50 4.05 4.30 -1.04
N PHE A 51 4.65 4.75 0.06
CA PHE A 51 5.31 6.05 0.11
C PHE A 51 6.45 6.17 -0.90
N ARG A 52 7.30 5.15 -1.04
CA ARG A 52 8.40 5.17 -2.03
C ARG A 52 7.88 5.31 -3.46
N VAL A 53 6.78 4.64 -3.80
CA VAL A 53 6.18 4.79 -5.12
C VAL A 53 5.55 6.16 -5.30
N VAL A 54 4.86 6.70 -4.29
CA VAL A 54 4.32 8.07 -4.34
C VAL A 54 5.44 9.08 -4.57
N GLU A 55 6.55 9.00 -3.83
CA GLU A 55 7.73 9.86 -3.99
C GLU A 55 8.33 9.75 -5.39
N ALA A 56 8.47 8.52 -5.92
CA ALA A 56 8.99 8.30 -7.27
C ALA A 56 8.07 8.91 -8.34
N VAL A 57 6.75 8.82 -8.16
CA VAL A 57 5.78 9.44 -9.06
C VAL A 57 5.83 10.95 -8.95
N GLU A 58 5.84 11.50 -7.74
CA GLU A 58 5.92 12.94 -7.49
C GLU A 58 7.15 13.55 -8.16
N SER A 59 8.32 12.94 -7.95
CA SER A 59 9.57 13.36 -8.59
C SER A 59 9.55 13.19 -10.11
N SER A 60 8.73 12.31 -10.68
CA SER A 60 8.69 12.09 -12.14
C SER A 60 7.69 12.99 -12.87
N VAL A 61 6.70 13.53 -12.15
CA VAL A 61 5.60 14.32 -12.72
C VAL A 61 5.79 15.81 -12.43
N PHE A 62 6.28 16.15 -11.24
CA PHE A 62 6.35 17.53 -10.76
C PHE A 62 7.78 18.10 -10.69
N THR A 63 8.80 17.31 -10.98
CA THR A 63 10.20 17.74 -11.12
C THR A 63 10.71 17.41 -12.52
#